data_AF-A0A0R3N946-F1
#
_entry.id   AF-A0A0R3N946-F1
#
_cell.length_a   1.000
_cell.length_b   1.000
_cell.length_c   1.000
_cell.angle_alpha   90.00
_cell.angle_beta   90.00
_cell.angle_gamma   90.00
#
_symmetry.space_group_name_H-M   'P 1'
#
loop_
_entity.id
_entity.type
_entity.pdbx_description
1 polymer ?
#
loop_
_entity_poly.entity_id
_entity_poly.type
_entity_poly.pdbx_seq_one_letter_code
_entity_poly.pdbx_strand_id
1 'polypeptide(L)'
;MHADFSPVEHANFVAARVVSHATAYLDGRNDADTLYITARSVFCELIAVGEDLRAKAILDATRLLTIAMLNASSVKDKARLDRWQQVMGALIELVRMESTELRRNGAQRS
;
A
#
# COMPACT_ATOMS: atom_id res chain seq x y z
N MET A 1 -19.03 -19.30 -1.21
CA MET A 1 -19.09 -18.67 0.13
C MET A 1 -17.99 -17.63 0.17
N HIS A 2 -18.26 -16.42 -0.33
CA HIS A 2 -17.29 -15.32 -0.21
C HIS A 2 -17.40 -14.81 1.21
N ALA A 3 -16.32 -14.90 1.98
CA ALA A 3 -16.28 -14.30 3.31
C ALA A 3 -16.41 -12.78 3.12
N ASP A 4 -17.47 -12.20 3.67
CA ASP A 4 -17.62 -10.75 3.73
C ASP A 4 -16.54 -10.24 4.67
N PHE A 5 -15.46 -9.68 4.11
CA PHE A 5 -14.43 -9.03 4.90
C PHE A 5 -15.04 -7.86 5.65
N SER A 6 -14.72 -7.72 6.94
CA SER A 6 -14.95 -6.47 7.63
C SER A 6 -14.14 -5.35 6.96
N PRO A 7 -14.56 -4.07 7.07
CA PRO A 7 -13.82 -2.94 6.50
C PRO A 7 -12.34 -2.89 6.91
N VAL A 8 -12.05 -3.31 8.14
CA VAL A 8 -10.70 -3.39 8.70
C VAL A 8 -9.86 -4.49 8.04
N GLU A 9 -10.44 -5.67 7.83
CA GLU A 9 -9.74 -6.77 7.16
C GLU A 9 -9.53 -6.47 5.68
N HIS A 10 -10.51 -5.84 5.02
CA HIS A 10 -10.36 -5.40 3.63
C HIS A 10 -9.25 -4.36 3.50
N ALA A 11 -9.21 -3.35 4.38
CA ALA A 11 -8.13 -2.36 4.40
C ALA A 11 -6.75 -3.03 4.59
N ASN A 12 -6.65 -3.99 5.50
CA ASN A 12 -5.40 -4.73 5.74
C ASN A 12 -4.99 -5.61 4.55
N PHE A 13 -5.96 -6.22 3.87
CA PHE A 13 -5.73 -7.00 2.66
C PHE A 13 -5.19 -6.12 1.52
N VAL A 14 -5.82 -4.96 1.29
CA VAL A 14 -5.36 -3.98 0.29
C VAL A 14 -3.94 -3.52 0.60
N ALA A 15 -3.67 -3.14 1.86
CA ALA A 15 -2.37 -2.73 2.32
C ALA A 15 -1.28 -3.79 2.06
N ALA A 16 -1.55 -5.05 2.42
CA ALA A 16 -0.63 -6.16 2.20
C ALA A 16 -0.32 -6.37 0.71
N ARG A 17 -1.34 -6.26 -0.16
CA ARG A 17 -1.16 -6.37 -1.61
C ARG A 17 -0.28 -5.24 -2.15
N VAL A 18 -0.52 -3.99 -1.77
CA VAL A 18 0.31 -2.84 -2.18
C VAL A 18 1.77 -3.03 -1.75
N VAL A 19 2.00 -3.41 -0.50
CA VAL A 19 3.35 -3.70 0.02
C VAL A 19 4.05 -4.79 -0.81
N SER A 20 3.33 -5.86 -1.15
CA SER A 20 3.88 -6.95 -1.96
C SER A 20 4.38 -6.46 -3.33
N HIS A 21 3.57 -5.68 -4.04
CA HIS A 21 3.94 -5.15 -5.36
C HIS A 21 5.05 -4.10 -5.29
N ALA A 22 5.02 -3.22 -4.29
CA ALA A 22 6.08 -2.23 -4.08
C ALA A 22 7.42 -2.93 -3.77
N THR A 23 7.40 -3.95 -2.89
CA THR A 23 8.59 -4.76 -2.57
C THR A 23 9.11 -5.47 -3.82
N ALA A 24 8.24 -6.11 -4.61
CA ALA A 24 8.64 -6.78 -5.84
C ALA A 24 9.29 -5.84 -6.86
N TYR A 25 8.83 -4.59 -6.95
CA TYR A 25 9.49 -3.58 -7.78
C TYR A 25 10.88 -3.19 -7.25
N LEU A 26 11.00 -2.94 -5.93
CA LEU A 26 12.29 -2.60 -5.32
C LEU A 26 13.31 -3.75 -5.43
N ASP A 27 12.85 -5.00 -5.42
CA ASP A 27 13.68 -6.19 -5.64
C ASP A 27 14.05 -6.41 -7.12
N GLY A 28 13.54 -5.58 -8.04
CA GLY A 28 13.74 -5.74 -9.49
C GLY A 28 12.95 -6.88 -10.13
N ARG A 29 11.96 -7.45 -9.43
CA ARG A 29 11.07 -8.51 -9.93
C ARG A 29 9.92 -7.99 -10.79
N ASN A 30 9.53 -6.73 -10.61
CA ASN A 30 8.53 -6.03 -11.42
C ASN A 30 9.16 -4.82 -12.12
N ASP A 31 8.71 -4.54 -13.34
CA ASP A 31 9.07 -3.33 -14.08
C ASP A 31 8.15 -2.14 -13.74
N ALA A 32 8.46 -0.99 -14.33
CA ALA A 32 7.71 0.25 -14.13
C ALA A 32 6.27 0.17 -14.64
N ASP A 33 6.02 -0.54 -15.74
CA ASP A 33 4.68 -0.69 -16.31
C ASP A 33 3.77 -1.53 -15.40
N THR A 34 4.30 -2.64 -14.88
CA THR A 34 3.61 -3.48 -13.89
C THR A 34 3.32 -2.71 -12.60
N LEU A 35 4.29 -1.89 -12.16
CA LEU A 35 4.13 -1.01 -11.00
C LEU A 35 2.99 -0.01 -11.22
N TYR A 36 2.96 0.65 -12.38
CA TYR A 36 1.93 1.64 -12.73
C TYR A 36 0.53 1.03 -12.77
N ILE A 37 0.37 -0.09 -13.49
CA ILE A 37 -0.94 -0.76 -13.66
C ILE A 37 -1.50 -1.15 -12.29
N THR A 38 -0.66 -1.73 -11.45
CA THR A 38 -1.04 -2.15 -10.10
C THR A 38 -1.40 -0.93 -9.24
N ALA A 39 -0.53 0.08 -9.18
CA ALA A 39 -0.75 1.26 -8.35
C ALA A 39 -2.04 1.99 -8.75
N ARG A 40 -2.32 2.10 -10.05
CA ARG A 40 -3.54 2.73 -10.56
C ARG A 40 -4.79 1.91 -10.22
N SER A 41 -4.74 0.59 -10.34
CA SER A 41 -5.85 -0.28 -9.94
C SER A 41 -6.16 -0.15 -8.46
N VAL A 42 -5.14 -0.16 -7.60
CA VAL A 42 -5.34 -0.04 -6.15
C VAL A 42 -5.76 1.37 -5.75
N PHE A 43 -5.28 2.41 -6.42
CA PHE A 43 -5.69 3.79 -6.14
C PHE A 43 -7.21 3.96 -6.31
N CYS A 44 -7.80 3.41 -7.37
CA CYS A 44 -9.26 3.40 -7.55
C CYS A 44 -9.98 2.66 -6.42
N GLU A 45 -9.44 1.53 -5.96
CA GLU A 45 -10.01 0.78 -4.83
C GLU A 45 -9.94 1.58 -3.52
N LEU A 46 -8.82 2.26 -3.24
CA LEU A 46 -8.63 3.08 -2.03
C LEU A 46 -9.52 4.32 -1.95
N ILE A 47 -10.03 4.80 -3.09
CA ILE A 47 -11.07 5.84 -3.16
C ILE A 47 -12.43 5.25 -2.75
N ALA A 48 -12.70 4.01 -3.16
CA ALA A 48 -13.96 3.33 -2.84
C ALA A 48 -14.03 2.82 -1.39
N VAL A 49 -12.89 2.52 -0.75
CA VAL A 49 -12.84 2.15 0.67
C VAL A 49 -13.16 3.39 1.53
N GLY A 50 -14.33 3.37 2.17
CA GLY A 50 -14.81 4.44 3.04
C GLY A 50 -13.92 4.73 4.25
N GLU A 51 -14.14 5.88 4.90
CA GLU A 51 -13.33 6.37 6.02
C GLU A 51 -13.68 5.68 7.36
N ASP A 52 -13.52 4.34 7.46
CA ASP A 52 -13.54 3.69 8.78
C ASP A 52 -12.36 4.24 9.60
N LEU A 53 -12.68 4.98 10.66
CA LEU A 53 -11.68 5.61 11.53
C LEU A 53 -10.69 4.61 12.11
N ARG A 54 -11.07 3.34 12.29
CA ARG A 54 -10.20 2.27 12.79
C ARG A 54 -9.16 1.83 11.76
N ALA A 55 -9.48 1.96 10.47
CA ALA A 55 -8.59 1.60 9.37
C ALA A 55 -7.88 2.83 8.77
N LYS A 56 -8.17 4.04 9.25
CA LYS A 56 -7.67 5.28 8.66
C LYS A 56 -6.15 5.34 8.58
N ALA A 57 -5.44 4.98 9.65
CA ALA A 57 -3.97 5.03 9.68
C ALA A 57 -3.34 4.14 8.60
N ILE A 58 -3.79 2.88 8.49
CA ILE A 58 -3.28 1.95 7.47
C ILE A 58 -3.69 2.37 6.05
N LEU A 59 -4.89 2.92 5.87
CA LEU A 59 -5.37 3.39 4.57
C LEU A 59 -4.57 4.60 4.08
N ASP A 60 -4.29 5.56 4.97
CA ASP A 60 -3.52 6.76 4.62
C ASP A 60 -2.08 6.39 4.27
N ALA A 61 -1.43 5.51 5.05
CA ALA A 61 -0.11 4.98 4.71
C ALA A 61 -0.11 4.25 3.34
N THR A 62 -1.16 3.45 3.08
CA THR A 62 -1.30 2.71 1.82
C THR A 62 -1.52 3.65 0.62
N ARG A 63 -2.28 4.74 0.80
CA ARG A 63 -2.48 5.79 -0.22
C ARG A 63 -1.17 6.49 -0.55
N LEU A 64 -0.39 6.87 0.47
CA LEU A 64 0.92 7.48 0.28
C LEU A 64 1.86 6.54 -0.49
N LEU A 65 1.91 5.26 -0.13
CA LEU A 65 2.71 4.26 -0.84
C LEU A 65 2.28 4.14 -2.30
N THR A 66 0.98 4.08 -2.56
CA THR A 66 0.42 3.99 -3.91
C THR A 66 0.79 5.22 -4.75
N ILE A 67 0.77 6.42 -4.16
CA ILE A 67 1.21 7.66 -4.84
C ILE A 67 2.71 7.60 -5.15
N ALA A 68 3.54 7.10 -4.23
CA ALA A 68 4.97 6.95 -4.46
C ALA A 68 5.24 5.96 -5.62
N MET A 69 4.48 4.86 -5.71
CA MET A 69 4.57 3.89 -6.81
C MET A 69 4.23 4.53 -8.17
N LEU A 70 3.16 5.33 -8.24
CA LEU A 70 2.76 6.04 -9.48
C LEU A 70 3.83 7.05 -9.95
N ASN A 71 4.50 7.70 -9.00
CA ASN A 71 5.60 8.61 -9.33
C ASN A 71 6.84 7.83 -9.76
N ALA A 72 7.23 6.78 -9.04
CA ALA A 72 8.37 5.94 -9.39
C ALA A 72 8.22 5.33 -10.79
N SER A 73 7.01 4.89 -11.17
CA SER A 73 6.75 4.27 -12.47
C SER A 73 6.86 5.23 -13.66
N SER A 74 6.80 6.55 -13.45
CA SER A 74 6.76 7.56 -14.53
C SER A 74 8.01 8.41 -14.62
N VAL A 75 8.90 8.35 -13.62
CA VAL A 75 10.12 9.16 -13.56
C VAL A 75 11.20 8.57 -14.47
N LYS A 76 11.73 9.40 -15.37
CA LYS A 76 12.82 9.05 -16.29
C LYS A 76 14.22 9.39 -15.75
N ASP A 77 14.28 10.35 -14.84
CA ASP A 77 15.53 10.77 -14.22
C ASP A 77 15.94 9.81 -13.11
N LYS A 78 17.16 9.28 -13.19
CA LYS A 78 17.65 8.26 -12.25
C LYS A 78 17.72 8.77 -10.81
N ALA A 79 18.23 9.98 -10.59
CA ALA A 79 18.36 10.51 -9.23
C ALA A 79 17.00 10.72 -8.56
N ARG A 80 15.99 11.15 -9.32
CA ARG A 80 14.61 11.24 -8.85
C ARG A 80 13.99 9.86 -8.62
N LEU A 81 14.28 8.88 -9.48
CA LEU A 81 13.80 7.51 -9.29
C LEU A 81 14.35 6.91 -8.00
N ASP A 82 15.66 7.03 -7.76
CA ASP A 82 16.32 6.53 -6.55
C ASP A 82 15.68 7.14 -5.28
N ARG A 83 15.33 8.43 -5.31
CA ARG A 83 14.61 9.10 -4.21
C ARG A 83 13.21 8.52 -4.00
N TRP A 84 12.45 8.27 -5.08
CA TRP A 84 11.13 7.66 -4.94
C TRP A 84 11.21 6.22 -4.43
N GLN A 85 12.22 5.45 -4.82
CA GLN A 85 12.46 4.11 -4.29
C GLN A 85 12.75 4.13 -2.78
N GLN A 86 13.53 5.12 -2.30
CA GLN A 86 13.75 5.32 -0.87
C GLN A 86 12.45 5.66 -0.12
N VAL A 87 11.62 6.56 -0.69
CA VAL A 87 10.30 6.90 -0.13
C VAL A 87 9.39 5.67 -0.08
N MET A 88 9.37 4.85 -1.14
CA MET A 88 8.63 3.59 -1.16
C MET A 88 9.10 2.64 -0.06
N GLY A 89 10.41 2.49 0.13
CA GLY A 89 10.98 1.67 1.21
C GLY A 89 10.51 2.10 2.59
N ALA A 90 10.55 3.40 2.89
CA ALA A 90 10.08 3.94 4.16
C ALA A 90 8.56 3.73 4.37
N LEU A 91 7.77 3.92 3.31
CA LEU A 91 6.31 3.73 3.36
C LEU A 91 5.90 2.26 3.48
N ILE A 92 6.67 1.32 2.91
CA ILE A 92 6.47 -0.12 3.11
C ILE A 92 6.58 -0.45 4.60
N GLU A 93 7.62 0.05 5.28
CA GLU A 93 7.80 -0.20 6.71
C GLU A 93 6.67 0.43 7.53
N LEU A 94 6.24 1.65 7.21
CA LEU A 94 5.10 2.28 7.86
C LEU A 94 3.82 1.45 7.70
N VAL A 95 3.49 1.00 6.49
CA VAL A 95 2.29 0.16 6.25
C VAL A 95 2.36 -1.15 7.05
N ARG A 96 3.54 -1.78 7.15
CA ARG A 96 3.75 -2.99 7.97
C ARG A 96 3.55 -2.72 9.46
N MET A 97 4.02 -1.58 9.95
CA MET A 97 3.80 -1.14 11.34
C MET A 97 2.32 -0.96 11.63
N GLU A 98 1.61 -0.20 10.77
CA GLU A 98 0.16 0.03 10.92
C GLU A 98 -0.65 -1.26 10.80
N SER A 99 -0.28 -2.17 9.91
CA SER A 99 -0.89 -3.50 9.79
C SER A 99 -0.75 -4.32 11.08
N THR A 100 0.43 -4.26 11.70
CA THR A 100 0.70 -4.95 12.97
C THR A 100 -0.13 -4.35 14.10
N GLU A 101 -0.18 -3.02 14.17
CA GLU A 101 -0.93 -2.30 15.20
C GLU A 101 -2.44 -2.52 15.08
N LEU A 102 -2.97 -2.50 13.85
CA LEU A 102 -4.36 -2.81 13.56
C LEU A 102 -4.74 -4.22 14.05
N ARG A 103 -3.88 -5.22 13.82
CA ARG A 103 -4.10 -6.60 14.29
C ARG A 103 -4.06 -6.70 15.81
N ARG A 104 -3.12 -6.01 16.47
CA ARG A 104 -3.04 -5.98 17.95
C ARG A 104 -4.31 -5.39 18.57
N ASN A 105 -4.76 -4.25 18.05
CA ASN A 105 -5.97 -3.58 18.52
C ASN A 105 -7.25 -4.37 18.23
N GLY A 106 -7.28 -5.15 17.14
CA GLY A 106 -8.35 -6.10 16.85
C GLY A 106 -8.37 -7.28 17.82
N ALA A 107 -7.21 -7.89 18.09
CA ALA A 107 -7.08 -9.05 18.97
C ALA A 107 -7.31 -8.74 20.46
N GLN A 108 -7.10 -7.50 20.89
CA GLN A 108 -7.42 -7.07 22.26
C GLN A 108 -8.91 -6.81 22.50
N ARG A 109 -9.75 -6.80 21.45
CA ARG A 109 -11.19 -6.50 21.51
C ARG A 109 -12.09 -7.73 21.32
N SER A 110 -11.50 -8.90 21.07
CA SER A 110 -12.15 -10.22 20.95
C SER A 110 -11.96 -11.03 22.21
#